data_AF-A0AAU3LKA4-F1
#
_entry.id   AF-A0AAU3LKA4-F1
#
_cell.length_a   1.000
_cell.length_b   1.000
_cell.length_c   1.000
_cell.angle_alpha   90.00
_cell.angle_beta   90.00
_cell.angle_gamma   90.00
#
_symmetry.space_group_name_H-M   'P 1'
#
loop_
_entity.id
_entity.type
_entity.pdbx_description
1 polymer ?
#
loop_
_entity_poly.entity_id
_entity_poly.type
_entity_poly.pdbx_seq_one_letter_code
_entity_poly.pdbx_strand_id
1 'polypeptide(L)'
;MTREEVRGAIVNLDPTEKRVRLPAWFDDVRWHRIDYLGWRDLRAPKRAYLVTEADGQALGVLLRQAPNDAAHGSRAMMCDLCRSTRRFNEVSLFTAQRPSRDKRERLNELGLLLRTDLDCAVKMHTKPIRQGFDRPIDEIIGARREGLRSRTIAFIRSVSDAGRNARHRR
;
A
#
# COMPACT_ATOMS: atom_id res chain seq x y z
N MET A 1 16.21 5.75 0.12
CA MET A 1 15.37 6.65 0.93
C MET A 1 15.84 6.60 2.38
N THR A 2 15.91 7.74 3.04
CA THR A 2 16.25 7.89 4.46
C THR A 2 15.03 7.68 5.36
N ARG A 3 15.27 7.54 6.66
CA ARG A 3 14.19 7.40 7.65
C ARG A 3 13.32 8.66 7.70
N GLU A 4 13.93 9.82 7.55
CA GLU A 4 13.27 11.12 7.59
C GLU A 4 12.39 11.33 6.35
N GLU A 5 12.92 11.02 5.16
CA GLU A 5 12.16 11.07 3.89
C GLU A 5 10.91 10.21 3.97
N VAL A 6 11.04 8.97 4.43
CA VAL A 6 9.92 8.04 4.50
C VAL A 6 8.86 8.47 5.52
N ARG A 7 9.29 8.99 6.68
CA ARG A 7 8.35 9.50 7.69
C ARG A 7 7.60 10.74 7.18
N GLY A 8 8.29 11.65 6.50
CA GLY A 8 7.72 12.87 5.93
C GLY A 8 6.77 12.61 4.75
N ALA A 9 6.95 11.48 4.06
CA ALA A 9 6.15 11.13 2.88
C ALA A 9 4.73 10.62 3.18
N ILE A 10 4.39 10.30 4.43
CA ILE A 10 3.07 9.75 4.76
C ILE A 10 2.01 10.86 4.73
N VAL A 11 1.16 10.85 3.71
CA VAL A 11 0.29 11.97 3.36
C VAL A 11 -0.89 12.22 4.32
N ASN A 12 -1.24 11.22 5.15
CA ASN A 12 -2.45 11.24 5.98
C ASN A 12 -2.18 10.96 7.47
N LEU A 13 -1.01 11.35 7.98
CA LEU A 13 -0.77 11.36 9.43
C LEU A 13 -1.57 12.48 10.11
N ASP A 14 -2.09 12.20 11.31
CA ASP A 14 -2.61 13.26 12.18
C ASP A 14 -1.43 14.08 12.76
N PRO A 15 -1.49 15.42 12.78
CA PRO A 15 -0.44 16.27 13.36
C PRO A 15 -0.08 15.93 14.82
N THR A 16 -1.01 15.35 15.57
CA THR A 16 -0.82 14.97 16.98
C THR A 16 -0.19 13.58 17.15
N GLU A 17 -0.15 12.78 16.08
CA GLU A 17 0.34 11.41 16.10
C GLU A 17 1.88 11.39 16.08
N LYS A 18 2.49 11.05 17.22
CA LYS A 18 3.95 10.97 17.34
C LYS A 18 4.51 9.76 16.58
N ARG A 19 5.31 10.08 15.54
CA ARG A 19 6.33 9.29 14.83
C ARG A 19 5.91 7.90 14.35
N VAL A 20 5.75 7.80 13.03
CA VAL A 20 5.78 6.55 12.28
C VAL A 20 6.95 5.67 12.72
N ARG A 21 6.62 4.49 13.25
CA ARG A 21 7.57 3.47 13.68
C ARG A 21 7.99 2.68 12.46
N LEU A 22 9.22 2.86 12.04
CA LEU A 22 9.81 2.10 10.93
C LEU A 22 10.17 0.69 11.40
N PRO A 23 10.14 -0.32 10.50
CA PRO A 23 10.58 -1.66 10.85
C PRO A 23 12.08 -1.67 11.23
N ALA A 24 12.49 -2.64 12.05
CA ALA A 24 13.89 -2.76 12.48
C ALA A 24 14.85 -2.93 11.28
N TRP A 25 14.40 -3.66 10.26
CA TRP A 25 15.12 -3.94 9.00
C TRP A 25 15.02 -2.80 7.97
N PHE A 26 14.55 -1.61 8.34
CA PHE A 26 14.35 -0.50 7.41
C PHE A 26 15.63 -0.09 6.66
N ASP A 27 16.78 -0.04 7.36
CA ASP A 27 18.03 0.42 6.76
C ASP A 27 18.61 -0.60 5.76
N ASP A 28 18.14 -1.86 5.80
CA ASP A 28 18.53 -2.92 4.87
C ASP A 28 17.72 -2.90 3.56
N VAL A 29 16.70 -2.05 3.48
CA VAL A 29 15.80 -1.98 2.33
C VAL A 29 16.53 -1.42 1.11
N ARG A 30 16.70 -2.28 0.10
CA ARG A 30 17.20 -1.89 -1.23
C ARG A 30 16.06 -1.29 -2.05
N TRP A 31 15.81 0.00 -1.90
CA TRP A 31 14.71 0.75 -2.57
C TRP A 31 14.62 0.51 -4.08
N HIS A 32 15.76 0.45 -4.78
CA HIS A 32 15.81 0.16 -6.22
C HIS A 32 15.33 -1.26 -6.61
N ARG A 33 15.20 -2.19 -5.64
CA ARG A 33 14.77 -3.57 -5.86
C ARG A 33 13.32 -3.84 -5.46
N ILE A 34 12.63 -2.88 -4.88
CA ILE A 34 11.25 -3.05 -4.41
C ILE A 34 10.31 -2.11 -5.14
N ASP A 35 9.07 -2.56 -5.30
CA ASP A 35 8.02 -1.76 -5.95
C ASP A 35 7.30 -0.88 -4.93
N TYR A 36 7.22 -1.36 -3.69
CA TYR A 36 6.83 -0.59 -2.50
C TYR A 36 7.37 -1.28 -1.24
N LEU A 37 7.45 -0.54 -0.15
CA LEU A 37 7.71 -1.00 1.21
C LEU A 37 6.40 -1.00 2.00
N GLY A 38 5.98 -2.17 2.50
CA GLY A 38 4.81 -2.31 3.37
C GLY A 38 5.19 -2.86 4.74
N TRP A 39 4.66 -2.28 5.81
CA TRP A 39 4.88 -2.80 7.17
C TRP A 39 3.73 -2.46 8.11
N ARG A 40 3.69 -3.13 9.26
CA ARG A 40 2.74 -2.89 10.35
C ARG A 40 3.40 -2.24 11.55
N ASP A 41 2.61 -1.49 12.31
CA ASP A 41 3.04 -1.03 13.64
C ASP A 41 2.91 -2.18 14.65
N LEU A 42 4.03 -2.58 15.25
CA LEU A 42 4.07 -3.63 16.29
C LEU A 42 3.23 -3.28 17.53
N ARG A 43 3.03 -2.00 17.84
CA ARG A 43 2.19 -1.55 18.96
C ARG A 43 0.75 -1.25 18.57
N ALA A 44 0.45 -1.23 17.28
CA ALA A 44 -0.90 -1.01 16.77
C ALA A 44 -1.13 -1.93 15.57
N PRO A 45 -1.42 -3.23 15.77
CA PRO A 45 -1.43 -4.23 14.70
C PRO A 45 -2.38 -3.89 13.54
N LYS A 46 -3.46 -3.14 13.79
CA LYS A 46 -4.39 -2.68 12.75
C LYS A 46 -3.83 -1.58 11.85
N ARG A 47 -2.72 -0.93 12.24
CA ARG A 47 -2.06 0.11 11.44
C ARG A 47 -1.01 -0.50 10.54
N ALA A 48 -1.10 -0.15 9.27
CA ALA A 48 -0.15 -0.51 8.24
C ALA A 48 0.31 0.74 7.51
N TYR A 49 1.51 0.70 6.97
CA TYR A 49 2.06 1.76 6.14
C TYR A 49 2.45 1.18 4.80
N LEU A 50 2.21 1.94 3.73
CA LEU A 50 2.75 1.66 2.41
C LEU A 50 3.54 2.87 1.95
N VAL A 51 4.75 2.63 1.44
CA VAL A 51 5.61 3.67 0.90
C VAL A 51 6.20 3.18 -0.42
N THR A 52 6.18 3.99 -1.44
CA THR A 52 6.80 3.71 -2.74
C THR A 52 7.66 4.89 -3.18
N GLU A 53 8.59 4.63 -4.08
CA GLU A 53 9.37 5.67 -4.74
C GLU A 53 8.68 6.03 -6.07
N ALA A 54 8.42 7.32 -6.27
CA ALA A 54 7.91 7.87 -7.53
C ALA A 54 8.67 9.15 -7.84
N ASP A 55 9.17 9.28 -9.07
CA ASP A 55 9.87 10.48 -9.53
C ASP A 55 11.06 10.88 -8.61
N GLY A 56 11.76 9.88 -8.06
CA GLY A 56 12.87 10.07 -7.12
C GLY A 56 12.46 10.55 -5.72
N GLN A 57 11.18 10.53 -5.38
CA GLN A 57 10.63 10.97 -4.10
C GLN A 57 9.85 9.85 -3.41
N ALA A 58 9.86 9.85 -2.08
CA ALA A 58 9.01 8.95 -1.30
C ALA A 58 7.55 9.43 -1.33
N LEU A 59 6.63 8.51 -1.60
CA LEU A 59 5.18 8.69 -1.45
C LEU A 59 4.67 7.63 -0.49
N GLY A 60 3.89 8.00 0.51
CA GLY A 60 3.37 7.02 1.46
C GLY A 60 2.02 7.32 2.06
N VAL A 61 1.42 6.29 2.65
CA VAL A 61 0.08 6.34 3.24
C VAL A 61 0.01 5.45 4.48
N LEU A 62 -0.69 5.95 5.50
CA LEU A 62 -1.15 5.19 6.65
C LEU A 62 -2.49 4.53 6.31
N LEU A 63 -2.56 3.23 6.56
CA LEU A 63 -3.73 2.39 6.38
C LEU A 63 -4.21 1.84 7.72
N ARG A 64 -5.52 1.64 7.84
CA ARG A 64 -6.15 0.90 8.92
C ARG A 64 -6.80 -0.36 8.36
N GLN A 65 -6.47 -1.52 8.92
CA GLN A 65 -7.12 -2.78 8.58
C GLN A 65 -8.50 -2.84 9.25
N ALA A 66 -9.54 -3.11 8.45
CA ALA A 66 -10.86 -3.44 8.96
C ALA A 66 -10.86 -4.86 9.55
N PRO A 67 -11.74 -5.16 10.52
CA PRO A 67 -11.94 -6.53 10.98
C PRO A 67 -12.34 -7.45 9.80
N ASN A 68 -11.72 -8.62 9.71
CA ASN A 68 -12.17 -9.65 8.78
C ASN A 68 -13.39 -10.35 9.38
N ASP A 69 -14.46 -10.47 8.60
CA ASP A 69 -15.62 -11.25 8.97
C ASP A 69 -15.38 -12.74 8.66
N ALA A 70 -15.42 -13.58 9.70
CA ALA A 70 -15.20 -15.01 9.61
C ALA A 70 -16.21 -15.70 8.68
N ALA A 71 -17.43 -15.16 8.53
CA ALA A 71 -18.45 -15.69 7.63
C ALA A 71 -18.02 -15.67 6.15
N HIS A 72 -17.03 -14.84 5.81
CA HIS A 72 -16.51 -14.69 4.45
C HIS A 72 -15.21 -15.48 4.20
N GLY A 73 -14.72 -16.23 5.19
CA GLY A 73 -13.39 -16.86 5.20
C GLY A 73 -13.05 -17.78 4.03
N SER A 74 -14.05 -18.36 3.36
CA SER A 74 -13.88 -19.25 2.20
C SER A 74 -13.89 -18.53 0.85
N ARG A 75 -14.29 -17.26 0.79
CA ARG A 75 -14.40 -16.52 -0.48
C ARG A 75 -13.02 -16.22 -1.05
N ALA A 76 -12.90 -16.37 -2.36
CA ALA A 76 -11.71 -15.93 -3.08
C ALA A 76 -11.77 -14.40 -3.24
N MET A 77 -10.73 -13.70 -2.80
CA MET A 77 -10.61 -12.25 -2.93
C MET A 77 -9.37 -11.90 -3.73
N MET A 78 -9.47 -10.86 -4.54
CA MET A 78 -8.33 -10.34 -5.29
C MET A 78 -7.73 -9.15 -4.55
N CYS A 79 -6.40 -9.16 -4.41
CA CYS A 79 -5.67 -7.99 -3.93
C CYS A 79 -5.66 -6.89 -5.00
N ASP A 80 -6.02 -5.67 -4.64
CA ASP A 80 -6.08 -4.53 -5.57
C ASP A 80 -4.68 -4.13 -6.07
N LEU A 81 -3.64 -4.33 -5.26
CA LEU A 81 -2.27 -3.98 -5.65
C LEU A 81 -1.61 -5.04 -6.54
N CYS A 82 -1.64 -6.31 -6.16
CA CYS A 82 -0.93 -7.35 -6.93
C CYS A 82 -1.81 -8.16 -7.88
N ARG A 83 -3.13 -7.93 -7.84
CA ARG A 83 -4.14 -8.61 -8.68
C ARG A 83 -4.10 -10.14 -8.57
N SER A 84 -3.48 -10.67 -7.50
CA SER A 84 -3.49 -12.09 -7.21
C SER A 84 -4.73 -12.44 -6.38
N THR A 85 -5.43 -13.48 -6.78
CA THR A 85 -6.52 -14.08 -6.01
C THR A 85 -5.95 -14.93 -4.88
N ARG A 86 -6.51 -14.77 -3.68
CA ARG A 86 -6.12 -15.44 -2.45
C ARG A 86 -7.37 -15.84 -1.66
N ARG A 87 -7.21 -16.68 -0.63
CA ARG A 87 -8.32 -16.97 0.28
C ARG A 87 -8.64 -15.71 1.10
N PHE A 88 -9.90 -15.54 1.53
CA PHE A 88 -10.33 -14.33 2.24
C PHE A 88 -9.51 -14.05 3.51
N ASN A 89 -9.05 -15.06 4.24
CA ASN A 89 -8.20 -14.85 5.41
C ASN A 89 -6.80 -14.29 5.09
N GLU A 90 -6.39 -14.30 3.82
CA GLU A 90 -5.12 -13.76 3.34
C GLU A 90 -5.26 -12.35 2.74
N VAL A 91 -6.48 -11.83 2.60
CA VAL A 91 -6.79 -10.49 2.06
C VAL A 91 -7.76 -9.75 2.98
N SER A 92 -7.45 -8.51 3.32
CA SER A 92 -8.32 -7.67 4.15
C SER A 92 -8.65 -6.36 3.45
N LEU A 93 -9.80 -5.78 3.81
CA LEU A 93 -10.06 -4.38 3.55
C LEU A 93 -9.14 -3.52 4.42
N PHE A 94 -8.41 -2.63 3.77
CA PHE A 94 -7.69 -1.54 4.40
C PHE A 94 -8.35 -0.22 4.00
N THR A 95 -8.35 0.74 4.90
CA THR A 95 -8.85 2.08 4.64
C THR A 95 -7.76 3.13 4.86
N ALA A 96 -7.73 4.12 3.99
CA ALA A 96 -6.90 5.31 4.09
C ALA A 96 -7.79 6.52 4.32
N GLN A 97 -7.63 7.18 5.45
CA GLN A 97 -8.29 8.44 5.70
C GLN A 97 -7.71 9.54 4.80
N ARG A 98 -8.57 10.34 4.17
CA ARG A 98 -8.13 11.50 3.39
C ARG A 98 -7.69 12.63 4.33
N PRO A 99 -6.57 13.33 4.04
CA PRO A 99 -6.14 14.46 4.85
C PRO A 99 -7.13 15.61 4.70
N SER A 100 -7.77 16.02 5.81
CA SER A 100 -8.69 17.16 5.84
C SER A 100 -8.65 17.89 7.18
N ARG A 101 -8.90 19.20 7.15
CA ARG A 101 -9.13 20.02 8.36
C ARG A 101 -10.59 19.93 8.84
N ASP A 102 -11.50 19.51 7.97
CA ASP A 102 -12.91 19.33 8.28
C ASP A 102 -13.14 17.93 8.88
N LYS A 103 -13.79 17.87 10.05
CA LYS A 103 -14.08 16.62 10.77
C LYS A 103 -15.04 15.70 10.02
N ARG A 104 -15.95 16.23 9.21
CA ARG A 104 -16.90 15.44 8.42
C ARG A 104 -16.22 14.84 7.19
N GLU A 105 -15.40 15.61 6.49
CA GLU A 105 -14.61 15.12 5.34
C GLU A 105 -13.56 14.09 5.76
N ARG A 106 -13.09 14.16 7.02
CA ARG A 106 -12.25 13.13 7.64
C ARG A 106 -12.93 11.75 7.73
N LEU A 107 -14.25 11.64 7.59
CA LEU A 107 -14.95 10.36 7.53
C LEU A 107 -14.92 9.74 6.12
N ASN A 108 -14.47 10.49 5.12
CA ASN A 108 -14.31 9.98 3.76
C ASN A 108 -12.98 9.21 3.65
N GLU A 109 -13.06 7.90 3.85
CA GLU A 109 -11.94 6.98 3.73
C GLU A 109 -11.95 6.27 2.37
N LEU A 110 -10.78 6.05 1.79
CA LEU A 110 -10.63 5.21 0.59
C LEU A 110 -10.27 3.79 1.00
N GLY A 111 -11.08 2.84 0.54
CA GLY A 111 -10.86 1.42 0.76
C GLY A 111 -10.04 0.77 -0.35
N LEU A 112 -9.22 -0.21 0.01
CA LEU A 112 -8.62 -1.17 -0.92
C LEU A 112 -8.42 -2.53 -0.25
N LEU A 113 -8.55 -3.60 -1.01
CA LEU A 113 -8.31 -4.97 -0.59
C LEU A 113 -6.83 -5.30 -0.76
N LEU A 114 -6.12 -5.59 0.34
CA LEU A 114 -4.71 -5.94 0.32
C LEU A 114 -4.47 -7.28 0.97
N ARG A 115 -3.36 -7.93 0.59
CA ARG A 115 -2.86 -9.04 1.38
C ARG A 115 -2.54 -8.61 2.81
N THR A 116 -2.89 -9.45 3.77
CA THR A 116 -2.73 -9.15 5.20
C THR A 116 -1.27 -9.01 5.63
N ASP A 117 -0.36 -9.72 4.96
CA ASP A 117 1.09 -9.69 5.15
C ASP A 117 1.80 -8.53 4.43
N LEU A 118 1.11 -7.82 3.54
CA LEU A 118 1.67 -6.75 2.69
C LEU A 118 2.89 -7.21 1.88
N ASP A 119 2.99 -8.51 1.56
CA ASP A 119 4.18 -9.13 0.96
C ASP A 119 4.24 -9.04 -0.57
N CYS A 120 3.30 -8.31 -1.20
CA CYS A 120 3.12 -8.32 -2.65
C CYS A 120 4.41 -7.94 -3.38
N ALA A 121 5.15 -6.95 -2.88
CA ALA A 121 6.42 -6.53 -3.45
C ALA A 121 7.46 -7.66 -3.49
N VAL A 122 7.47 -8.58 -2.52
CA VAL A 122 8.36 -9.75 -2.56
C VAL A 122 7.84 -10.76 -3.58
N LYS A 123 6.53 -11.02 -3.60
CA LYS A 123 5.93 -12.07 -4.42
C LYS A 123 5.98 -11.79 -5.92
N MET A 124 5.96 -10.53 -6.35
CA MET A 124 6.03 -10.20 -7.79
C MET A 124 7.35 -10.61 -8.45
N HIS A 125 8.42 -10.83 -7.67
CA HIS A 125 9.70 -11.33 -8.17
C HIS A 125 9.74 -12.86 -8.34
N THR A 126 8.68 -13.57 -7.94
CA THR A 126 8.64 -15.03 -8.01
C THR A 126 8.47 -15.47 -9.46
N LYS A 127 9.34 -16.36 -9.92
CA LYS A 127 9.27 -16.93 -11.27
C LYS A 127 7.92 -17.65 -11.45
N PRO A 128 7.13 -17.31 -12.48
CA PRO A 128 5.91 -18.04 -12.76
C PRO A 128 6.24 -19.47 -13.19
N ILE A 129 5.31 -20.40 -12.95
CA ILE A 129 5.32 -21.70 -13.63
C ILE A 129 5.02 -21.40 -15.10
N ARG A 130 5.92 -21.81 -16.00
CA ARG A 130 5.75 -21.58 -17.43
C ARG A 130 4.89 -22.66 -18.07
N GLN A 131 4.01 -22.23 -18.96
CA GLN A 131 3.37 -23.02 -20.00
C GLN A 131 4.03 -22.70 -21.36
N GLY A 132 3.86 -23.58 -22.34
CA GLY A 132 4.67 -23.61 -23.58
C GLY A 132 4.80 -22.26 -24.31
N PHE A 133 3.72 -21.49 -24.39
CA PHE A 133 3.67 -20.21 -25.12
C PHE A 133 3.79 -18.97 -24.23
N ASP A 134 4.20 -19.14 -22.96
CA ASP A 134 4.36 -17.99 -22.07
C ASP A 134 5.49 -17.08 -22.54
N ARG A 135 5.29 -15.77 -22.35
CA ARG A 135 6.32 -14.74 -22.53
C ARG A 135 7.60 -15.08 -21.74
N PRO A 136 8.75 -14.48 -22.09
CA PRO A 136 9.96 -14.57 -21.28
C PRO A 136 9.69 -14.21 -19.80
N ILE A 137 10.34 -14.91 -18.88
CA ILE A 137 10.10 -14.76 -17.43
C ILE A 137 10.33 -13.31 -16.98
N ASP A 138 11.40 -12.68 -17.46
CA ASP A 138 11.77 -11.33 -17.07
C ASP A 138 10.73 -10.30 -17.52
N GLU A 139 10.09 -10.52 -18.67
CA GLU A 139 8.97 -9.69 -19.13
C GLU A 139 7.73 -9.86 -18.24
N ILE A 140 7.42 -11.10 -17.83
CA ILE A 140 6.28 -11.37 -16.94
C ILE A 140 6.51 -10.72 -15.58
N ILE A 141 7.71 -10.87 -15.01
CA ILE A 141 8.07 -10.25 -13.74
C ILE A 141 8.07 -8.72 -13.90
N GLY A 142 8.67 -8.18 -14.96
CA GLY A 142 8.67 -6.76 -15.24
C GLY A 142 7.27 -6.16 -15.29
N ALA A 143 6.35 -6.79 -16.04
CA ALA A 143 4.96 -6.33 -16.13
C ALA A 143 4.21 -6.40 -14.79
N ARG A 144 4.45 -7.45 -13.99
CA ARG A 144 3.86 -7.59 -12.64
C ARG A 144 4.32 -6.48 -11.71
N ARG A 145 5.63 -6.22 -11.69
CA ARG A 145 6.28 -5.19 -10.86
C ARG A 145 5.81 -3.80 -11.26
N GLU A 146 5.80 -3.50 -12.56
CA GLU A 146 5.33 -2.22 -13.06
C GLU A 146 3.85 -2.00 -12.71
N GLY A 147 2.99 -2.99 -12.96
CA GLY A 147 1.59 -2.90 -12.58
C GLY A 147 1.41 -2.67 -11.07
N LEU A 148 2.19 -3.36 -10.24
CA LEU A 148 2.15 -3.19 -8.79
C LEU A 148 2.55 -1.78 -8.36
N ARG A 149 3.67 -1.26 -8.88
CA ARG A 149 4.16 0.09 -8.62
C ARG A 149 3.14 1.13 -9.07
N SER A 150 2.67 1.05 -10.31
CA SER A 150 1.68 1.95 -10.89
C SER A 150 0.39 2.04 -10.06
N ARG A 151 -0.18 0.90 -9.63
CA ARG A 151 -1.39 0.88 -8.77
C ARG A 151 -1.13 1.43 -7.37
N THR A 152 0.06 1.18 -6.81
CA THR A 152 0.44 1.73 -5.50
C THR A 152 0.54 3.25 -5.55
N ILE A 153 1.23 3.79 -6.56
CA ILE A 153 1.36 5.25 -6.78
C ILE A 153 -0.01 5.87 -7.01
N ALA A 154 -0.85 5.29 -7.87
CA ALA A 154 -2.19 5.78 -8.15
C ALA A 154 -3.06 5.86 -6.89
N PHE A 155 -3.02 4.82 -6.05
CA PHE A 155 -3.75 4.81 -4.79
C PHE A 155 -3.26 5.89 -3.83
N ILE A 156 -1.95 6.01 -3.60
CA ILE A 156 -1.41 7.04 -2.70
C ILE A 156 -1.75 8.45 -3.19
N ARG A 157 -1.63 8.71 -4.50
CA ARG A 157 -2.05 9.99 -5.11
C ARG A 157 -3.55 10.24 -4.92
N SER A 158 -4.39 9.22 -5.06
CA SER A 158 -5.83 9.36 -4.81
C SER A 158 -6.18 9.77 -3.37
N VAL A 159 -5.34 9.38 -2.40
CA VAL A 159 -5.47 9.78 -1.00
C VAL A 159 -5.04 11.24 -0.82
N SER A 160 -3.98 11.69 -1.48
CA SER A 160 -3.49 13.09 -1.39
C SER A 160 -4.39 14.11 -2.12
N ASP A 161 -4.97 13.72 -3.25
CA ASP A 161 -5.58 14.64 -4.20
C ASP A 161 -6.94 15.20 -3.74
N ALA A 162 -7.55 14.56 -2.74
CA ALA A 162 -8.76 15.02 -2.10
C ALA A 162 -8.62 16.42 -1.46
N GLY A 163 -7.41 16.82 -1.07
CA GLY A 163 -7.13 18.15 -0.52
C GLY A 163 -7.12 19.28 -1.56
N ARG A 164 -6.96 18.96 -2.85
CA ARG A 164 -6.87 19.97 -3.93
C ARG A 164 -8.25 20.37 -4.50
N ASN A 165 -9.19 19.44 -4.62
CA ASN A 165 -10.53 19.75 -5.15
C ASN A 165 -11.39 20.62 -4.21
N ALA A 166 -11.14 20.60 -2.90
CA ALA A 166 -11.82 21.48 -1.95
C ALA A 166 -11.35 22.95 -2.04
N ARG A 167 -10.16 23.20 -2.60
CA ARG A 167 -9.61 24.57 -2.79
C ARG A 167 -10.04 25.22 -4.11
N HIS A 168 -10.52 24.45 -5.09
CA HIS A 168 -10.91 24.96 -6.42
C HIS A 168 -12.43 25.24 -6.54
N ARG A 169 -13.21 24.97 -5.48
CA ARG A 169 -14.65 25.24 -5.40
C ARG A 169 -15.00 26.37 -4.41
N ARG A 170 -14.04 27.24 -4.11
CA ARG A 170 -14.26 28.46 -3.30
C ARG A 170 -13.90 29.68 -4.09
#